data_AF-A0A1W9WUQ9-F1
#
_entry.id   AF-A0A1W9WUQ9-F1
#
_cell.length_a   1.000
_cell.length_b   1.000
_cell.length_c   1.000
_cell.angle_alpha   90.00
_cell.angle_beta   90.00
_cell.angle_gamma   90.00
#
_symmetry.space_group_name_H-M   'P 1'
#
loop_
_entity.id
_entity.type
_entity.pdbx_description
1 polymer ?
#
loop_
_entity_poly.entity_id
_entity_poly.type
_entity_poly.pdbx_seq_one_letter_code
_entity_poly.pdbx_strand_id
1 'polypeptide(L)'
;MTLSDAGSDQVTFLSPQYDEDNAYLEFRLTVTDNDGFQNADILVVHVLPRSIGHMLTNDLWIRAVIHTVEKGAVDAVWQKGGEAKTSRGDTVIWGHFYASPDDVSWGSQNNPDLFAKIWYDASGRIDVSYFHVSVPDISVYSDYLTDTSDVQSGITTMTTRYIRQYYENGQVYSEEKDEDGNPLADDMPMGDPQGYATTEELTIGAIISTEEKGPVDAVWEQGGQDVTQRGDQVIWGHFYAHPSDVTWGQQDNPDLFVKIWFDVSGRIDANYFHVSVPDIEVYSDFPADSLFDKAGTTTLENRYIRHNYANIMRCSWTCSASGQDMLSWLCQIIKNDAKTELICVHLRSFAVKK
;
A
#
# COMPACT_ATOMS: atom_id res chain seq x y z
N MET A 1 24.30 -15.31 -28.26
CA MET A 1 23.02 -14.69 -28.64
C MET A 1 22.80 -14.90 -30.12
N THR A 2 21.61 -15.33 -30.52
CA THR A 2 21.27 -15.59 -31.93
C THR A 2 19.98 -14.85 -32.25
N LEU A 3 19.94 -14.15 -33.37
CA LEU A 3 18.76 -13.52 -33.93
C LEU A 3 18.00 -14.54 -34.79
N SER A 4 16.66 -14.48 -34.81
CA SER A 4 15.84 -15.37 -35.65
C SER A 4 16.07 -15.18 -37.14
N ASP A 5 16.03 -13.93 -37.62
CA ASP A 5 16.40 -13.51 -38.97
C ASP A 5 16.82 -12.02 -38.95
N ALA A 6 18.12 -11.74 -39.02
CA ALA A 6 18.63 -10.37 -38.98
C ALA A 6 18.28 -9.52 -40.23
N GLY A 7 17.73 -10.13 -41.28
CA GLY A 7 17.29 -9.44 -42.51
C GLY A 7 15.80 -9.14 -42.55
N SER A 8 15.03 -9.62 -41.58
CA SER A 8 13.58 -9.36 -41.48
C SER A 8 13.30 -8.01 -40.83
N ASP A 9 12.14 -7.43 -41.16
CA ASP A 9 11.54 -6.30 -40.45
C ASP A 9 11.09 -6.65 -39.02
N GLN A 10 10.99 -7.94 -38.69
CA GLN A 10 10.76 -8.45 -37.35
C GLN A 10 11.86 -9.43 -36.93
N VAL A 11 12.62 -9.03 -35.91
CA VAL A 11 13.70 -9.85 -35.35
C VAL A 11 13.33 -10.28 -33.93
N THR A 12 13.52 -11.55 -33.62
CA THR A 12 13.42 -12.06 -32.25
C THR A 12 14.78 -12.59 -31.80
N PHE A 13 15.02 -12.56 -30.48
CA PHE A 13 16.22 -13.11 -29.88
C PHE A 13 15.83 -13.85 -28.61
N LEU A 14 16.61 -14.88 -28.25
CA LEU A 14 16.52 -15.46 -26.92
C LEU A 14 17.45 -14.67 -26.01
N SER A 15 16.88 -14.13 -24.93
CA SER A 15 17.68 -13.50 -23.89
C SER A 15 18.69 -14.54 -23.35
N PRO A 16 19.98 -14.19 -23.24
CA PRO A 16 20.94 -15.07 -22.59
C PRO A 16 20.52 -15.31 -21.13
N GLN A 17 20.56 -16.56 -20.67
CA GLN A 17 20.46 -16.82 -19.24
C GLN A 17 21.71 -16.25 -18.57
N TYR A 18 21.50 -15.24 -17.71
CA TYR A 18 22.54 -14.60 -16.94
C TYR A 18 22.31 -14.87 -15.46
N ASP A 19 23.34 -15.44 -14.82
CA ASP A 19 23.41 -15.67 -13.38
C ASP A 19 24.16 -14.53 -12.65
N GLU A 20 24.70 -13.56 -13.41
CA GLU A 20 25.49 -12.43 -12.92
C GLU A 20 24.87 -11.07 -13.34
N ASP A 21 25.23 -10.01 -12.60
CA ASP A 21 24.61 -8.68 -12.61
C ASP A 21 24.34 -8.08 -14.02
N ASN A 22 23.14 -7.53 -14.21
CA ASN A 22 22.64 -6.70 -15.32
C ASN A 22 23.41 -6.80 -16.66
N ALA A 23 22.86 -7.55 -17.62
CA ALA A 23 23.39 -7.58 -18.98
C ALA A 23 22.67 -6.53 -19.86
N TYR A 24 23.43 -5.81 -20.68
CA TYR A 24 22.89 -4.89 -21.68
C TYR A 24 23.10 -5.51 -23.06
N LEU A 25 22.03 -5.60 -23.84
CA LEU A 25 22.07 -6.05 -25.22
C LEU A 25 21.87 -4.84 -26.11
N GLU A 26 22.90 -4.44 -26.83
CA GLU A 26 22.83 -3.38 -27.82
C GLU A 26 22.53 -3.99 -29.19
N PHE A 27 21.43 -3.58 -29.80
CA PHE A 27 21.05 -3.94 -31.15
C PHE A 27 21.17 -2.70 -32.04
N ARG A 28 21.85 -2.87 -33.18
CA ARG A 28 21.94 -1.83 -34.19
C ARG A 28 21.08 -2.20 -35.39
N LEU A 29 20.05 -1.41 -35.64
CA LEU A 29 19.29 -1.48 -36.89
C LEU A 29 20.04 -0.68 -37.95
N THR A 30 20.27 -1.26 -39.13
CA THR A 30 20.78 -0.52 -40.30
C THR A 30 19.83 -0.77 -41.47
N VAL A 31 19.25 0.31 -41.99
CA VAL A 31 18.35 0.26 -43.14
C VAL A 31 19.11 0.77 -44.35
N THR A 32 19.07 0.02 -45.45
CA THR A 32 19.62 0.44 -46.75
C THR A 32 18.46 0.59 -47.73
N ASP A 33 18.34 1.73 -48.39
CA ASP A 33 17.34 1.91 -49.45
C ASP A 33 17.80 1.30 -50.79
N ASN A 34 16.94 1.39 -51.82
CA ASN A 34 17.24 0.83 -53.14
C ASN A 34 18.37 1.56 -53.88
N ASP A 35 18.71 2.78 -53.47
CA ASP A 35 19.79 3.59 -54.04
C ASP A 35 21.12 3.37 -53.28
N GLY A 36 21.10 2.56 -52.22
CA GLY A 36 22.27 2.22 -51.41
C GLY A 36 22.55 3.19 -50.27
N PHE A 37 21.67 4.16 -49.98
CA PHE A 37 21.82 5.03 -48.82
C PHE A 37 21.47 4.27 -47.54
N GLN A 38 22.24 4.53 -46.49
CA GLN A 38 22.09 3.86 -45.21
C GLN A 38 21.74 4.82 -44.09
N ASN A 39 20.88 4.39 -43.19
CA ASN A 39 20.68 5.00 -41.87
C ASN A 39 20.70 3.92 -40.79
N ALA A 40 21.03 4.29 -39.56
CA ALA A 40 21.08 3.35 -38.44
C ALA A 40 20.47 3.92 -37.17
N ASP A 41 19.94 3.03 -36.34
CA ASP A 41 19.43 3.32 -35.01
C ASP A 41 19.95 2.29 -34.00
N ILE A 42 19.94 2.63 -32.71
CA ILE A 42 20.44 1.78 -31.63
C ILE A 42 19.32 1.55 -30.61
N LEU A 43 19.02 0.28 -30.35
CA LEU A 43 18.15 -0.18 -29.27
C LEU A 43 19.01 -0.83 -28.19
N VAL A 44 18.89 -0.36 -26.95
CA VAL A 44 19.51 -0.99 -25.78
C VAL A 44 18.43 -1.73 -25.01
N VAL A 45 18.57 -3.05 -24.87
CA VAL A 45 17.71 -3.89 -24.04
C VAL A 45 18.45 -4.23 -22.75
N HIS A 46 17.79 -3.95 -21.63
CA HIS A 46 18.31 -4.27 -20.30
C HIS A 46 17.79 -5.66 -19.90
N VAL A 47 18.69 -6.63 -19.79
CA VAL A 47 18.41 -7.97 -19.25
C VAL A 47 18.72 -7.95 -17.77
N LEU A 48 17.66 -8.01 -16.98
CA LEU A 48 17.75 -8.02 -15.53
C LEU A 48 17.93 -9.48 -15.09
N PRO A 49 18.94 -9.80 -14.26
CA PRO A 49 19.12 -11.15 -13.76
C PRO A 49 17.93 -11.55 -12.89
N ARG A 50 17.55 -12.83 -12.94
CA ARG A 50 16.42 -13.36 -12.17
C ARG A 50 16.64 -13.27 -10.66
N SER A 51 17.89 -13.11 -10.23
CA SER A 51 18.27 -12.84 -8.84
C SER A 51 17.71 -11.51 -8.32
N ILE A 52 17.37 -10.58 -9.20
CA ILE A 52 16.70 -9.33 -8.82
C ILE A 52 15.20 -9.60 -8.86
N GLY A 53 14.56 -9.66 -7.70
CA GLY A 53 13.17 -10.07 -7.52
C GLY A 53 13.05 -11.26 -6.57
N HIS A 54 11.85 -11.83 -6.46
CA HIS A 54 11.56 -12.86 -5.47
C HIS A 54 10.75 -14.01 -6.07
N MET A 55 11.30 -15.22 -6.02
CA MET A 55 10.54 -16.45 -6.26
C MET A 55 9.65 -16.72 -5.05
N LEU A 56 8.34 -16.50 -5.19
CA LEU A 56 7.36 -16.82 -4.15
C LEU A 56 7.13 -18.31 -4.01
N THR A 57 7.11 -19.00 -5.15
CA THR A 57 6.97 -20.44 -5.27
C THR A 57 8.03 -20.96 -6.25
N ASN A 58 7.97 -22.22 -6.66
CA ASN A 58 8.89 -22.75 -7.67
C ASN A 58 8.63 -22.19 -9.08
N ASP A 59 7.49 -21.54 -9.27
CA ASP A 59 6.93 -21.16 -10.56
C ASP A 59 6.38 -19.73 -10.62
N LEU A 60 6.26 -19.00 -9.50
CA LEU A 60 5.87 -17.59 -9.53
C LEU A 60 7.00 -16.70 -9.02
N TRP A 61 7.45 -15.80 -9.89
CA TRP A 61 8.38 -14.73 -9.58
C TRP A 61 7.65 -13.40 -9.52
N ILE A 62 8.01 -12.54 -8.57
CA ILE A 62 7.51 -11.16 -8.47
C ILE A 62 8.64 -10.17 -8.21
N ARG A 63 8.41 -8.89 -8.57
CA ARG A 63 9.34 -7.79 -8.29
C ARG A 63 8.59 -6.45 -8.23
N ALA A 64 9.15 -5.52 -7.48
CA ALA A 64 8.77 -4.11 -7.55
C ALA A 64 10.01 -3.21 -7.62
N VAL A 65 9.89 -2.08 -8.31
CA VAL A 65 10.92 -1.05 -8.47
C VAL A 65 10.32 0.29 -8.09
N ILE A 66 10.86 0.93 -7.05
CA ILE A 66 10.37 2.20 -6.50
C ILE A 66 11.14 3.35 -7.15
N HIS A 67 10.44 4.30 -7.76
CA HIS A 67 11.03 5.47 -8.43
C HIS A 67 11.27 6.61 -7.45
N THR A 68 12.35 6.53 -6.67
CA THR A 68 12.66 7.48 -5.60
C THR A 68 13.26 8.77 -6.12
N VAL A 69 13.05 9.88 -5.38
CA VAL A 69 13.72 11.15 -5.66
C VAL A 69 15.20 11.12 -5.22
N GLU A 70 15.53 10.40 -4.15
CA GLU A 70 16.87 10.39 -3.55
C GLU A 70 17.90 9.63 -4.40
N LYS A 71 17.52 8.45 -4.92
CA LYS A 71 18.44 7.53 -5.60
C LYS A 71 17.98 7.14 -7.02
N GLY A 72 16.83 7.64 -7.46
CA GLY A 72 16.18 7.16 -8.68
C GLY A 72 15.47 5.83 -8.45
N ALA A 73 15.41 4.99 -9.48
CA ALA A 73 14.83 3.66 -9.39
C ALA A 73 15.66 2.75 -8.48
N VAL A 74 15.02 2.16 -7.46
CA VAL A 74 15.62 1.17 -6.54
C VAL A 74 14.74 -0.07 -6.48
N ASP A 75 15.36 -1.24 -6.34
CA ASP A 75 14.62 -2.48 -6.16
C ASP A 75 13.97 -2.51 -4.78
N ALA A 76 12.67 -2.80 -4.76
CA ALA A 76 11.96 -2.94 -3.51
C ALA A 76 12.24 -4.31 -2.89
N VAL A 77 12.33 -4.35 -1.56
CA VAL A 77 12.54 -5.59 -0.81
C VAL A 77 11.19 -6.23 -0.50
N TRP A 78 10.99 -7.49 -0.90
CA TRP A 78 9.80 -8.25 -0.54
C TRP A 78 9.87 -8.77 0.89
N GLN A 79 8.76 -8.63 1.61
CA GLN A 79 8.52 -9.26 2.89
C GLN A 79 7.22 -10.06 2.84
N LYS A 80 7.31 -11.38 2.99
CA LYS A 80 6.12 -12.23 3.15
C LYS A 80 5.45 -11.91 4.50
N GLY A 81 4.15 -11.66 4.46
CA GLY A 81 3.31 -11.43 5.63
C GLY A 81 2.69 -12.73 6.15
N GLY A 82 2.07 -13.52 5.27
CA GLY A 82 1.41 -14.77 5.65
C GLY A 82 1.09 -15.66 4.45
N GLU A 83 0.66 -16.88 4.74
CA GLU A 83 0.14 -17.83 3.76
C GLU A 83 -1.00 -18.66 4.36
N ALA A 84 -2.03 -18.88 3.57
CA ALA A 84 -3.28 -19.44 3.99
C ALA A 84 -3.81 -20.42 2.93
N LYS A 85 -4.52 -21.47 3.36
CA LYS A 85 -5.29 -22.33 2.46
C LYS A 85 -6.77 -22.25 2.79
N THR A 86 -7.62 -22.10 1.78
CA THR A 86 -9.07 -22.13 1.96
C THR A 86 -9.60 -23.56 1.98
N SER A 87 -10.82 -23.76 2.48
CA SER A 87 -11.51 -25.06 2.44
C SER A 87 -11.74 -25.59 1.02
N ARG A 88 -11.81 -24.69 0.02
CA ARG A 88 -11.93 -25.01 -1.40
C ARG A 88 -10.62 -25.49 -2.02
N GLY A 89 -9.49 -25.31 -1.32
CA GLY A 89 -8.16 -25.68 -1.79
C GLY A 89 -7.38 -24.53 -2.42
N ASP A 90 -7.89 -23.29 -2.36
CA ASP A 90 -7.15 -22.12 -2.80
C ASP A 90 -5.94 -21.90 -1.88
N THR A 91 -4.85 -21.37 -2.41
CA THR A 91 -3.70 -20.91 -1.61
C THR A 91 -3.56 -19.41 -1.76
N VAL A 92 -3.50 -18.71 -0.64
CA VAL A 92 -3.33 -17.26 -0.58
C VAL A 92 -1.97 -16.98 0.03
N ILE A 93 -1.16 -16.16 -0.64
CA ILE A 93 0.08 -15.62 -0.09
C ILE A 93 -0.07 -14.11 -0.09
N TRP A 94 0.34 -13.45 0.99
CA TRP A 94 0.38 -11.99 1.01
C TRP A 94 1.67 -11.48 1.63
N GLY A 95 1.95 -10.21 1.37
CA GLY A 95 3.10 -9.51 1.93
C GLY A 95 3.16 -8.08 1.42
N HIS A 96 4.32 -7.48 1.57
CA HIS A 96 4.55 -6.11 1.12
C HIS A 96 5.96 -5.93 0.58
N PHE A 97 6.10 -4.91 -0.25
CA PHE A 97 7.39 -4.37 -0.66
C PHE A 97 7.67 -3.08 0.10
N TYR A 98 8.95 -2.86 0.39
CA TYR A 98 9.43 -1.63 1.01
C TYR A 98 10.78 -1.21 0.40
N ALA A 99 11.08 0.08 0.43
CA ALA A 99 12.40 0.57 0.06
C ALA A 99 13.42 0.23 1.16
N SER A 100 14.62 -0.24 0.77
CA SER A 100 15.68 -0.53 1.74
C SER A 100 16.17 0.75 2.43
N PRO A 101 16.44 0.75 3.76
CA PRO A 101 17.11 1.86 4.43
C PRO A 101 18.53 2.13 3.90
N ASP A 102 19.15 1.16 3.23
CA ASP A 102 20.45 1.34 2.56
C ASP A 102 20.33 2.10 1.23
N ASP A 103 19.11 2.19 0.67
CA ASP A 103 18.83 2.85 -0.59
C ASP A 103 18.27 4.27 -0.40
N VAL A 104 17.37 4.46 0.58
CA VAL A 104 16.72 5.75 0.85
C VAL A 104 16.50 5.98 2.35
N SER A 105 16.53 7.25 2.75
CA SER A 105 16.51 7.68 4.16
C SER A 105 15.25 7.32 4.95
N TRP A 106 14.15 7.07 4.24
CA TRP A 106 12.83 6.73 4.78
C TRP A 106 12.45 5.26 4.57
N GLY A 107 13.33 4.47 3.95
CA GLY A 107 13.10 3.07 3.66
C GLY A 107 13.07 2.23 4.93
N SER A 108 12.07 1.37 5.07
CA SER A 108 11.89 0.54 6.26
C SER A 108 10.88 -0.58 6.03
N GLN A 109 11.17 -1.76 6.57
CA GLN A 109 10.22 -2.89 6.57
C GLN A 109 8.91 -2.54 7.28
N ASN A 110 8.94 -1.58 8.20
CA ASN A 110 7.78 -1.09 8.94
C ASN A 110 7.09 0.12 8.28
N ASN A 111 7.51 0.50 7.07
CA ASN A 111 6.89 1.51 6.23
C ASN A 111 6.68 0.94 4.81
N PRO A 112 5.69 0.05 4.62
CA PRO A 112 5.45 -0.61 3.33
C PRO A 112 5.13 0.42 2.24
N ASP A 113 5.61 0.20 1.03
CA ASP A 113 5.37 1.07 -0.12
C ASP A 113 4.30 0.51 -1.07
N LEU A 114 4.15 -0.81 -1.06
CA LEU A 114 3.23 -1.58 -1.89
C LEU A 114 2.82 -2.85 -1.15
N PHE A 115 1.53 -3.12 -1.00
CA PHE A 115 1.06 -4.44 -0.57
C PHE A 115 0.86 -5.34 -1.79
N ALA A 116 1.03 -6.65 -1.61
CA ALA A 116 0.66 -7.62 -2.62
C ALA A 116 -0.12 -8.80 -2.02
N LYS A 117 -1.10 -9.28 -2.79
CA LYS A 117 -1.87 -10.49 -2.48
C LYS A 117 -1.87 -11.39 -3.71
N ILE A 118 -1.49 -12.63 -3.49
CA ILE A 118 -1.35 -13.67 -4.51
C ILE A 118 -2.38 -14.74 -4.21
N TRP A 119 -3.21 -15.05 -5.20
CA TRP A 119 -4.27 -16.04 -5.09
C TRP A 119 -4.04 -17.17 -6.10
N TYR A 120 -3.77 -18.37 -5.60
CA TYR A 120 -3.80 -19.61 -6.38
C TYR A 120 -5.20 -20.20 -6.23
N ASP A 121 -6.05 -19.99 -7.22
CA ASP A 121 -7.39 -20.56 -7.24
C ASP A 121 -7.32 -22.08 -7.42
N ALA A 122 -8.27 -22.80 -6.83
CA ALA A 122 -8.37 -24.25 -6.97
C ALA A 122 -8.57 -24.71 -8.43
N SER A 123 -8.98 -23.81 -9.34
CA SER A 123 -9.04 -24.07 -10.78
C SER A 123 -7.68 -24.07 -11.49
N GLY A 124 -6.62 -23.57 -10.84
CA GLY A 124 -5.29 -23.37 -11.42
C GLY A 124 -5.02 -21.95 -11.93
N ARG A 125 -6.00 -21.04 -11.86
CA ARG A 125 -5.78 -19.61 -12.09
C ARG A 125 -4.91 -19.00 -10.99
N ILE A 126 -4.00 -18.10 -11.36
CA ILE A 126 -3.15 -17.35 -10.43
C ILE A 126 -3.40 -15.87 -10.61
N ASP A 127 -3.71 -15.16 -9.53
CA ASP A 127 -3.83 -13.71 -9.51
C ASP A 127 -2.72 -13.11 -8.64
N VAL A 128 -2.05 -12.08 -9.14
CA VAL A 128 -1.08 -11.26 -8.41
C VAL A 128 -1.61 -9.83 -8.38
N SER A 129 -2.13 -9.43 -7.23
CA SER A 129 -2.70 -8.10 -7.01
C SER A 129 -1.74 -7.22 -6.22
N TYR A 130 -1.47 -6.02 -6.73
CA TYR A 130 -0.63 -5.00 -6.13
C TYR A 130 -1.47 -3.80 -5.70
N PHE A 131 -1.18 -3.25 -4.51
CA PHE A 131 -1.91 -2.15 -3.90
C PHE A 131 -0.93 -1.05 -3.46
N HIS A 132 -1.01 0.12 -4.09
CA HIS A 132 -0.09 1.26 -3.89
C HIS A 132 -0.40 2.05 -2.64
N VAL A 133 0.58 2.11 -1.72
CA VAL A 133 0.39 2.70 -0.38
C VAL A 133 1.46 3.74 -0.02
N SER A 134 2.22 4.21 -1.01
CA SER A 134 3.26 5.25 -0.83
C SER A 134 3.01 6.43 -1.76
N VAL A 135 4.00 7.32 -1.89
CA VAL A 135 3.96 8.49 -2.79
C VAL A 135 4.68 8.23 -4.11
N PRO A 136 5.89 7.65 -4.15
CA PRO A 136 6.60 7.44 -5.40
C PRO A 136 5.85 6.48 -6.34
N ASP A 137 6.06 6.63 -7.64
CA ASP A 137 5.58 5.64 -8.61
C ASP A 137 6.35 4.33 -8.40
N ILE A 138 5.67 3.20 -8.60
CA ILE A 138 6.27 1.87 -8.41
C ILE A 138 5.95 1.00 -9.61
N SER A 139 6.97 0.56 -10.33
CA SER A 139 6.83 -0.46 -11.37
C SER A 139 6.73 -1.84 -10.72
N VAL A 140 5.72 -2.62 -11.10
CA VAL A 140 5.45 -3.96 -10.56
C VAL A 140 5.55 -5.00 -11.65
N TYR A 141 6.06 -6.19 -11.32
CA TYR A 141 6.31 -7.25 -12.28
C TYR A 141 5.96 -8.61 -11.70
N SER A 142 5.33 -9.48 -12.50
CA SER A 142 5.23 -10.91 -12.20
C SER A 142 5.49 -11.79 -13.41
N ASP A 143 5.94 -13.02 -13.17
CA ASP A 143 6.21 -14.02 -14.18
C ASP A 143 5.85 -15.41 -13.65
N TYR A 144 5.03 -16.16 -14.41
CA TYR A 144 4.62 -17.52 -14.06
C TYR A 144 5.35 -18.53 -14.94
N LEU A 145 6.46 -19.06 -14.42
CA LEU A 145 7.55 -19.70 -15.17
C LEU A 145 7.20 -21.02 -15.87
N THR A 146 5.97 -21.49 -15.73
CA THR A 146 5.49 -22.71 -16.39
C THR A 146 4.86 -22.43 -17.74
N ASP A 147 4.51 -21.19 -18.02
CA ASP A 147 4.06 -20.78 -19.33
C ASP A 147 5.23 -20.21 -20.16
N THR A 148 5.01 -20.08 -21.45
CA THR A 148 5.97 -19.44 -22.36
C THR A 148 5.74 -17.93 -22.43
N SER A 149 5.09 -17.34 -21.41
CA SER A 149 4.62 -15.96 -21.49
C SER A 149 5.71 -14.96 -21.15
N ASP A 150 5.50 -13.74 -21.62
CA ASP A 150 6.33 -12.61 -21.25
C ASP A 150 6.02 -12.15 -19.83
N VAL A 151 7.05 -11.67 -19.13
CA VAL A 151 6.94 -11.01 -17.83
C VAL A 151 5.86 -9.92 -17.91
N GLN A 152 4.89 -9.98 -17.01
CA GLN A 152 3.89 -8.94 -16.88
C GLN A 152 4.44 -7.76 -16.12
N SER A 153 4.01 -6.56 -16.49
CA SER A 153 4.41 -5.34 -15.80
C SER A 153 3.28 -4.33 -15.74
N GLY A 154 3.40 -3.38 -14.82
CA GLY A 154 2.52 -2.23 -14.68
C GLY A 154 3.21 -1.15 -13.85
N ILE A 155 2.65 0.06 -13.81
CA ILE A 155 3.15 1.16 -12.96
C ILE A 155 2.03 1.63 -12.06
N THR A 156 2.18 1.37 -10.77
CA THR A 156 1.27 1.91 -9.76
C THR A 156 1.66 3.34 -9.40
N THR A 157 0.66 4.20 -9.22
CA THR A 157 0.81 5.63 -8.93
C THR A 157 -0.19 6.07 -7.87
N MET A 158 -0.13 7.33 -7.46
CA MET A 158 -1.12 7.91 -6.53
C MET A 158 -2.55 7.92 -7.04
N THR A 159 -2.74 7.77 -8.36
CA THR A 159 -4.05 7.64 -9.02
C THR A 159 -4.33 6.16 -9.31
N THR A 160 -3.41 5.48 -9.98
CA THR A 160 -3.53 4.05 -10.33
C THR A 160 -3.04 3.19 -9.18
N ARG A 161 -3.92 2.94 -8.21
CA ARG A 161 -3.55 2.30 -6.95
C ARG A 161 -3.63 0.79 -6.95
N TYR A 162 -4.32 0.21 -7.92
CA TYR A 162 -4.51 -1.22 -8.01
C TYR A 162 -4.09 -1.72 -9.38
N ILE A 163 -3.24 -2.74 -9.39
CA ILE A 163 -2.89 -3.50 -10.59
C ILE A 163 -3.05 -4.98 -10.27
N ARG A 164 -3.72 -5.73 -11.14
CA ARG A 164 -3.85 -7.18 -11.06
C ARG A 164 -3.31 -7.82 -12.31
N GLN A 165 -2.33 -8.69 -12.16
CA GLN A 165 -1.79 -9.54 -13.21
C GLN A 165 -2.31 -10.96 -12.95
N TYR A 166 -2.88 -11.64 -13.94
CA TYR A 166 -3.40 -12.99 -13.74
C TYR A 166 -3.11 -13.94 -14.90
N TYR A 167 -2.94 -15.20 -14.54
CA TYR A 167 -2.50 -16.29 -15.40
C TYR A 167 -3.56 -17.39 -15.37
N GLU A 168 -4.12 -17.70 -16.54
CA GLU A 168 -5.20 -18.68 -16.65
C GLU A 168 -5.11 -19.38 -18.01
N ASN A 169 -5.13 -20.72 -18.01
CA ASN A 169 -5.11 -21.53 -19.24
C ASN A 169 -3.93 -21.21 -20.19
N GLY A 170 -2.76 -20.85 -19.64
CA GLY A 170 -1.58 -20.47 -20.41
C GLY A 170 -1.69 -19.10 -21.11
N GLN A 171 -2.72 -18.33 -20.76
CA GLN A 171 -2.90 -16.95 -21.18
C GLN A 171 -2.61 -16.02 -20.00
N VAL A 172 -2.25 -14.78 -20.33
CA VAL A 172 -1.90 -13.77 -19.34
C VAL A 172 -2.71 -12.51 -19.58
N TYR A 173 -3.11 -11.89 -18.48
CA TYR A 173 -3.98 -10.74 -18.45
C TYR A 173 -3.50 -9.73 -17.41
N SER A 174 -3.86 -8.47 -17.61
CA SER A 174 -3.61 -7.39 -16.66
C SER A 174 -4.82 -6.47 -16.56
N GLU A 175 -5.08 -5.95 -15.37
CA GLU A 175 -6.11 -4.98 -15.06
C GLU A 175 -5.53 -3.89 -14.16
N GLU A 176 -5.94 -2.65 -14.37
CA GLU A 176 -5.53 -1.50 -13.57
C GLU A 176 -6.78 -0.74 -13.12
N LYS A 177 -6.74 -0.12 -11.94
CA LYS A 177 -7.82 0.76 -11.46
C LYS A 177 -7.27 2.05 -10.89
N ASP A 178 -7.91 3.14 -11.31
CA ASP A 178 -7.71 4.49 -10.79
C ASP A 178 -8.65 4.75 -9.61
N GLU A 179 -8.13 5.30 -8.52
CA GLU A 179 -8.87 5.48 -7.27
C GLU A 179 -8.51 6.83 -6.62
N ASP A 180 -9.52 7.58 -6.21
CA ASP A 180 -9.36 8.93 -5.63
C ASP A 180 -9.34 8.94 -4.09
N GLY A 181 -9.72 7.83 -3.48
CA GLY A 181 -9.80 7.65 -2.02
C GLY A 181 -11.08 8.15 -1.38
N ASN A 182 -12.05 8.61 -2.17
CA ASN A 182 -13.34 9.06 -1.63
C ASN A 182 -14.34 7.90 -1.61
N PRO A 183 -15.22 7.83 -0.60
CA PRO A 183 -16.40 6.97 -0.67
C PRO A 183 -17.28 7.30 -1.88
N LEU A 184 -18.09 6.33 -2.33
CA LEU A 184 -19.07 6.58 -3.39
C LEU A 184 -20.14 7.58 -2.89
N ALA A 185 -20.72 8.37 -3.79
CA ALA A 185 -21.58 9.50 -3.41
C ALA A 185 -22.83 9.12 -2.59
N ASP A 186 -23.34 7.89 -2.75
CA ASP A 186 -24.51 7.37 -2.05
C ASP A 186 -24.14 6.35 -0.95
N ASP A 187 -22.85 6.25 -0.63
CA ASP A 187 -22.35 5.33 0.38
C ASP A 187 -22.69 5.81 1.79
N MET A 188 -23.35 4.95 2.55
CA MET A 188 -23.78 5.21 3.93
C MET A 188 -23.48 3.98 4.77
N PRO A 189 -22.23 3.81 5.25
CA PRO A 189 -21.88 2.75 6.18
C PRO A 189 -22.81 2.78 7.39
N MET A 190 -23.44 1.65 7.70
CA MET A 190 -24.48 1.58 8.75
C MET A 190 -24.05 0.82 10.00
N GLY A 191 -22.94 0.10 9.94
CA GLY A 191 -22.47 -0.65 11.07
C GLY A 191 -21.77 0.20 12.14
N ASP A 192 -21.45 -0.46 13.25
CA ASP A 192 -20.84 0.11 14.46
C ASP A 192 -19.77 -0.87 14.95
N PRO A 193 -18.59 -0.91 14.30
CA PRO A 193 -17.62 -1.96 14.59
C PRO A 193 -16.98 -1.79 15.96
N GLN A 194 -16.42 -2.88 16.46
CA GLN A 194 -15.43 -2.79 17.51
C GLN A 194 -14.25 -1.88 17.07
N GLY A 195 -13.99 -0.84 17.87
CA GLY A 195 -12.86 0.05 17.66
C GLY A 195 -11.54 -0.54 18.19
N TYR A 196 -10.47 -0.35 17.44
CA TYR A 196 -9.09 -0.70 17.79
C TYR A 196 -8.25 0.57 17.88
N ALA A 197 -7.75 0.87 19.08
CA ALA A 197 -6.84 1.99 19.29
C ALA A 197 -5.48 1.69 18.64
N THR A 198 -5.08 2.51 17.69
CA THR A 198 -3.75 2.45 17.04
C THR A 198 -2.75 3.38 17.72
N THR A 199 -3.25 4.45 18.33
CA THR A 199 -2.52 5.34 19.24
C THR A 199 -3.45 5.72 20.39
N GLU A 200 -3.00 6.56 21.33
CA GLU A 200 -3.87 7.11 22.37
C GLU A 200 -5.02 7.98 21.82
N GLU A 201 -4.91 8.46 20.58
CA GLU A 201 -5.83 9.44 19.99
C GLU A 201 -6.53 8.95 18.71
N LEU A 202 -6.15 7.81 18.12
CA LEU A 202 -6.74 7.30 16.88
C LEU A 202 -7.29 5.89 17.06
N THR A 203 -8.59 5.72 16.80
CA THR A 203 -9.26 4.42 16.75
C THR A 203 -9.67 4.11 15.32
N ILE A 204 -9.51 2.86 14.89
CA ILE A 204 -9.99 2.35 13.60
C ILE A 204 -10.92 1.16 13.81
N GLY A 205 -11.82 0.90 12.86
CA GLY A 205 -12.70 -0.26 12.86
C GLY A 205 -13.10 -0.64 11.44
N ALA A 206 -13.58 -1.87 11.26
CA ALA A 206 -14.10 -2.32 9.98
C ALA A 206 -15.17 -3.41 10.14
N ILE A 207 -16.09 -3.49 9.19
CA ILE A 207 -17.15 -4.49 9.11
C ILE A 207 -17.11 -5.15 7.74
N ILE A 208 -17.04 -6.47 7.72
CA ILE A 208 -16.97 -7.25 6.49
C ILE A 208 -18.37 -7.80 6.18
N SER A 209 -18.89 -7.52 4.99
CA SER A 209 -20.21 -8.01 4.54
C SER A 209 -20.11 -9.44 4.01
N THR A 210 -20.35 -10.43 4.87
CA THR A 210 -20.21 -11.85 4.51
C THR A 210 -21.50 -12.45 3.98
N GLU A 211 -21.40 -13.41 3.05
CA GLU A 211 -22.56 -14.19 2.60
C GLU A 211 -23.06 -15.16 3.68
N GLU A 212 -22.15 -15.73 4.49
CA GLU A 212 -22.45 -16.80 5.46
C GLU A 212 -23.21 -16.29 6.69
N LYS A 213 -22.84 -15.11 7.21
CA LYS A 213 -23.38 -14.56 8.45
C LYS A 213 -23.93 -13.14 8.34
N GLY A 214 -23.83 -12.52 7.17
CA GLY A 214 -24.08 -11.08 7.02
C GLY A 214 -22.88 -10.24 7.51
N PRO A 215 -23.11 -8.99 7.94
CA PRO A 215 -22.05 -8.13 8.45
C PRO A 215 -21.40 -8.71 9.72
N VAL A 216 -20.07 -8.76 9.77
CA VAL A 216 -19.29 -9.20 10.94
C VAL A 216 -18.18 -8.21 11.27
N ASP A 217 -17.84 -8.08 12.55
CA ASP A 217 -16.68 -7.29 12.99
C ASP A 217 -15.39 -7.86 12.41
N ALA A 218 -14.59 -7.01 11.80
CA ALA A 218 -13.26 -7.38 11.37
C ALA A 218 -12.27 -7.34 12.55
N VAL A 219 -11.26 -8.21 12.50
CA VAL A 219 -10.20 -8.28 13.51
C VAL A 219 -8.97 -7.53 13.01
N TRP A 220 -8.51 -6.54 13.78
CA TRP A 220 -7.29 -5.78 13.47
C TRP A 220 -6.03 -6.54 13.92
N GLU A 221 -5.04 -6.60 13.03
CA GLU A 221 -3.68 -7.01 13.35
C GLU A 221 -2.69 -5.92 12.94
N GLN A 222 -1.92 -5.40 13.89
CA GLN A 222 -0.87 -4.43 13.60
C GLN A 222 0.34 -5.13 12.99
N GLY A 223 0.73 -4.74 11.77
CA GLY A 223 1.88 -5.29 11.08
C GLY A 223 3.20 -4.63 11.50
N GLY A 224 3.20 -3.30 11.65
CA GLY A 224 4.41 -2.57 12.03
C GLY A 224 4.19 -1.09 12.27
N GLN A 225 5.22 -0.45 12.81
CA GLN A 225 5.24 0.98 13.07
C GLN A 225 6.67 1.52 12.90
N ASP A 226 6.79 2.74 12.37
CA ASP A 226 8.07 3.43 12.26
C ASP A 226 7.94 4.94 12.40
N VAL A 227 9.08 5.63 12.54
CA VAL A 227 9.18 7.10 12.52
C VAL A 227 10.26 7.50 11.51
N THR A 228 9.89 8.28 10.51
CA THR A 228 10.83 8.77 9.49
C THR A 228 11.84 9.74 10.11
N GLN A 229 12.96 10.00 9.43
CA GLN A 229 13.93 11.03 9.87
C GLN A 229 13.31 12.43 10.01
N ARG A 230 12.27 12.73 9.23
CA ARG A 230 11.53 13.99 9.31
C ARG A 230 10.69 14.08 10.59
N GLY A 231 10.35 12.93 11.19
CA GLY A 231 9.51 12.81 12.38
C GLY A 231 8.07 12.36 12.09
N ASP A 232 7.77 11.96 10.84
CA ASP A 232 6.46 11.40 10.53
C ASP A 232 6.35 10.02 11.14
N GLN A 233 5.22 9.70 11.77
CA GLN A 233 4.97 8.37 12.28
C GLN A 233 4.09 7.60 11.29
N VAL A 234 4.45 6.34 11.05
CA VAL A 234 3.70 5.42 10.19
C VAL A 234 3.28 4.22 11.02
N ILE A 235 2.03 3.83 10.90
CA ILE A 235 1.51 2.56 11.43
C ILE A 235 0.86 1.82 10.27
N TRP A 236 1.07 0.52 10.17
CA TRP A 236 0.37 -0.30 9.19
C TRP A 236 -0.06 -1.64 9.79
N GLY A 237 -1.01 -2.28 9.13
CA GLY A 237 -1.53 -3.59 9.49
C GLY A 237 -2.63 -4.00 8.55
N HIS A 238 -3.46 -4.94 9.00
CA HIS A 238 -4.58 -5.43 8.22
C HIS A 238 -5.76 -5.84 9.08
N PHE A 239 -6.93 -5.85 8.46
CA PHE A 239 -8.11 -6.50 8.99
C PHE A 239 -8.36 -7.83 8.29
N TYR A 240 -8.93 -8.77 9.04
CA TYR A 240 -9.38 -10.06 8.53
C TYR A 240 -10.68 -10.50 9.22
N ALA A 241 -11.47 -11.33 8.55
CA ALA A 241 -12.63 -11.96 9.17
C ALA A 241 -12.21 -13.08 10.15
N HIS A 242 -12.80 -13.14 11.34
CA HIS A 242 -12.44 -14.18 12.31
C HIS A 242 -12.88 -15.59 11.82
N PRO A 243 -12.07 -16.67 12.04
CA PRO A 243 -12.43 -18.02 11.58
C PRO A 243 -13.72 -18.59 12.19
N SER A 244 -14.21 -18.03 13.31
CA SER A 244 -15.53 -18.42 13.85
C SER A 244 -16.69 -17.83 13.07
N ASP A 245 -16.44 -16.82 12.25
CA ASP A 245 -17.45 -16.05 11.53
C ASP A 245 -17.63 -16.50 10.09
N VAL A 246 -16.54 -16.87 9.43
CA VAL A 246 -16.58 -17.39 8.07
C VAL A 246 -15.53 -18.47 7.89
N THR A 247 -15.81 -19.42 7.00
CA THR A 247 -14.93 -20.59 6.78
C THR A 247 -13.56 -20.26 6.14
N TRP A 248 -13.43 -19.08 5.54
CA TRP A 248 -12.23 -18.61 4.85
C TRP A 248 -11.44 -17.54 5.63
N GLY A 249 -11.99 -17.05 6.73
CA GLY A 249 -11.43 -15.96 7.52
C GLY A 249 -10.28 -16.44 8.40
N GLN A 250 -9.15 -15.74 8.33
CA GLN A 250 -7.95 -16.03 9.11
C GLN A 250 -6.94 -14.89 9.00
N GLN A 251 -6.09 -14.74 10.02
CA GLN A 251 -5.09 -13.68 10.09
C GLN A 251 -4.12 -13.67 8.90
N ASP A 252 -3.81 -14.85 8.36
CA ASP A 252 -2.93 -15.02 7.19
C ASP A 252 -3.64 -14.87 5.83
N ASN A 253 -4.93 -14.47 5.83
CA ASN A 253 -5.71 -14.11 4.65
C ASN A 253 -6.39 -12.76 4.89
N PRO A 254 -5.66 -11.64 4.76
CA PRO A 254 -6.20 -10.32 5.03
C PRO A 254 -7.31 -9.97 4.05
N ASP A 255 -8.30 -9.21 4.52
CA ASP A 255 -9.40 -8.68 3.71
C ASP A 255 -9.19 -7.20 3.36
N LEU A 256 -8.47 -6.49 4.23
CA LEU A 256 -8.21 -5.06 4.10
C LEU A 256 -6.82 -4.74 4.64
N PHE A 257 -5.97 -4.07 3.85
CA PHE A 257 -4.74 -3.46 4.39
C PHE A 257 -5.00 -2.04 4.85
N VAL A 258 -4.28 -1.61 5.88
CA VAL A 258 -4.37 -0.24 6.41
C VAL A 258 -2.99 0.36 6.57
N LYS A 259 -2.83 1.60 6.12
CA LYS A 259 -1.64 2.41 6.38
C LYS A 259 -2.05 3.78 6.92
N ILE A 260 -1.53 4.12 8.08
CA ILE A 260 -1.81 5.34 8.80
C ILE A 260 -0.55 6.20 8.81
N TRP A 261 -0.68 7.44 8.36
CA TRP A 261 0.40 8.42 8.32
C TRP A 261 0.10 9.58 9.26
N PHE A 262 0.94 9.80 10.26
CA PHE A 262 0.93 10.99 11.12
C PHE A 262 2.04 11.92 10.64
N ASP A 263 1.68 12.90 9.83
CA ASP A 263 2.62 13.86 9.28
C ASP A 263 3.04 14.87 10.36
N VAL A 264 4.29 15.32 10.31
CA VAL A 264 4.83 16.32 11.24
C VAL A 264 4.07 17.66 11.27
N SER A 265 3.28 17.97 10.23
CA SER A 265 2.37 19.12 10.21
C SER A 265 1.12 18.94 11.09
N GLY A 266 0.90 17.74 11.64
CA GLY A 266 -0.30 17.38 12.41
C GLY A 266 -1.44 16.84 11.54
N ARG A 267 -1.20 16.61 10.24
CA ARG A 267 -2.15 15.91 9.36
C ARG A 267 -2.10 14.41 9.63
N ILE A 268 -3.27 13.77 9.68
CA ILE A 268 -3.39 12.32 9.81
C ILE A 268 -4.12 11.77 8.60
N ASP A 269 -3.58 10.71 8.01
CA ASP A 269 -4.16 10.00 6.89
C ASP A 269 -4.30 8.52 7.25
N ALA A 270 -5.52 8.03 7.46
CA ALA A 270 -5.79 6.60 7.54
C ALA A 270 -6.27 6.11 6.17
N ASN A 271 -5.51 5.20 5.57
CA ASN A 271 -5.70 4.71 4.21
C ASN A 271 -6.07 3.23 4.26
N TYR A 272 -7.17 2.86 3.63
CA TYR A 272 -7.72 1.50 3.63
C TYR A 272 -7.70 0.95 2.20
N PHE A 273 -7.19 -0.28 2.03
CA PHE A 273 -7.00 -0.93 0.73
C PHE A 273 -7.65 -2.31 0.72
N HIS A 274 -8.70 -2.47 -0.08
CA HIS A 274 -9.53 -3.67 -0.15
C HIS A 274 -8.92 -4.75 -1.02
N VAL A 275 -8.64 -5.89 -0.38
CA VAL A 275 -7.89 -7.00 -0.96
C VAL A 275 -8.67 -8.32 -0.94
N SER A 276 -9.97 -8.25 -0.72
CA SER A 276 -10.88 -9.41 -0.74
C SER A 276 -12.00 -9.24 -1.77
N VAL A 277 -13.03 -10.08 -1.63
CA VAL A 277 -14.28 -10.08 -2.40
C VAL A 277 -15.41 -9.29 -1.72
N PRO A 278 -15.75 -9.53 -0.42
CA PRO A 278 -16.88 -8.86 0.20
C PRO A 278 -16.68 -7.35 0.33
N ASP A 279 -17.78 -6.60 0.29
CA ASP A 279 -17.73 -5.17 0.62
C ASP A 279 -17.36 -4.98 2.10
N ILE A 280 -16.55 -3.97 2.39
CA ILE A 280 -16.04 -3.70 3.73
C ILE A 280 -16.30 -2.24 4.10
N GLU A 281 -17.09 -2.03 5.14
CA GLU A 281 -17.25 -0.72 5.77
C GLU A 281 -16.01 -0.45 6.65
N VAL A 282 -15.41 0.73 6.52
CA VAL A 282 -14.19 1.14 7.23
C VAL A 282 -14.46 2.42 8.01
N TYR A 283 -13.84 2.52 9.19
CA TYR A 283 -14.12 3.58 10.15
C TYR A 283 -12.84 4.11 10.80
N SER A 284 -12.80 5.40 11.09
CA SER A 284 -11.82 5.99 12.02
C SER A 284 -12.38 7.13 12.85
N ASP A 285 -11.80 7.31 14.03
CA ASP A 285 -12.15 8.29 15.05
C ASP A 285 -10.89 9.03 15.52
N PHE A 286 -10.88 10.37 15.42
CA PHE A 286 -9.82 11.22 15.93
C PHE A 286 -10.32 12.62 16.36
N PRO A 287 -10.15 13.01 17.64
CA PRO A 287 -9.51 12.25 18.72
C PRO A 287 -10.44 11.14 19.22
N ALA A 288 -9.88 9.96 19.52
CA ALA A 288 -10.60 8.79 20.00
C ALA A 288 -11.56 9.10 21.17
N ASP A 289 -12.85 9.27 20.87
CA ASP A 289 -13.90 9.61 21.83
C ASP A 289 -15.05 8.57 21.87
N SER A 290 -14.87 7.45 21.17
CA SER A 290 -15.79 6.32 21.01
C SER A 290 -16.89 6.54 19.96
N LEU A 291 -16.82 7.60 19.17
CA LEU A 291 -17.70 7.83 18.03
C LEU A 291 -16.86 8.01 16.76
N PHE A 292 -17.10 7.18 15.75
CA PHE A 292 -16.37 7.31 14.48
C PHE A 292 -16.71 8.60 13.74
N ASP A 293 -15.71 9.46 13.55
CA ASP A 293 -15.82 10.70 12.79
C ASP A 293 -15.95 10.48 11.27
N LYS A 294 -15.33 9.41 10.77
CA LYS A 294 -15.26 9.09 9.34
C LYS A 294 -15.57 7.64 9.09
N ALA A 295 -16.32 7.41 8.01
CA ALA A 295 -16.62 6.10 7.50
C ALA A 295 -16.67 6.10 5.97
N GLY A 296 -16.47 4.93 5.37
CA GLY A 296 -16.71 4.65 3.95
C GLY A 296 -16.78 3.15 3.70
N THR A 297 -17.16 2.74 2.50
CA THR A 297 -17.24 1.34 2.08
C THR A 297 -16.26 1.11 0.94
N THR A 298 -15.28 0.24 1.17
CA THR A 298 -14.44 -0.27 0.10
C THR A 298 -15.15 -1.43 -0.61
N THR A 299 -15.14 -1.42 -1.93
CA THR A 299 -15.76 -2.44 -2.80
C THR A 299 -14.75 -2.93 -3.84
N LEU A 300 -15.13 -3.86 -4.72
CA LEU A 300 -14.26 -4.24 -5.84
C LEU A 300 -14.06 -3.13 -6.88
N GLU A 301 -15.00 -2.19 -6.96
CA GLU A 301 -14.96 -1.04 -7.88
C GLU A 301 -14.32 0.21 -7.27
N ASN A 302 -14.24 0.27 -5.93
CA ASN A 302 -13.56 1.33 -5.19
C ASN A 302 -12.79 0.70 -4.03
N ARG A 303 -11.56 0.26 -4.28
CA ARG A 303 -10.76 -0.50 -3.32
C ARG A 303 -9.98 0.38 -2.36
N TYR A 304 -9.96 1.70 -2.57
CA TYR A 304 -9.21 2.62 -1.73
C TYR A 304 -10.11 3.67 -1.10
N ILE A 305 -10.06 3.76 0.23
CA ILE A 305 -10.70 4.82 1.01
C ILE A 305 -9.65 5.52 1.86
N ARG A 306 -9.72 6.86 1.90
CA ARG A 306 -8.84 7.72 2.70
C ARG A 306 -9.62 8.56 3.68
N HIS A 307 -9.30 8.40 4.95
CA HIS A 307 -9.76 9.27 6.02
C HIS A 307 -8.67 10.29 6.35
N ASN A 308 -8.87 11.54 5.91
CA ASN A 308 -7.95 12.65 6.19
C ASN A 308 -8.45 13.53 7.34
N TYR A 309 -7.58 13.76 8.32
CA TYR A 309 -7.76 14.72 9.40
C TYR A 309 -6.69 15.82 9.26
N ALA A 310 -7.12 17.08 9.16
CA ALA A 310 -6.23 18.21 8.94
C ALA A 310 -6.38 19.27 10.03
N ASN A 311 -5.31 20.05 10.24
CA ASN A 311 -5.31 21.27 11.06
C ASN A 311 -5.75 21.07 12.52
N ILE A 312 -5.38 19.94 13.11
CA ILE A 312 -5.59 19.76 14.55
C ILE A 312 -4.44 20.49 15.23
N MET A 313 -4.62 21.80 15.43
CA MET A 313 -3.74 22.57 16.28
C MET A 313 -3.80 21.94 17.67
N ARG A 314 -2.83 21.09 17.99
CA ARG A 314 -2.53 20.70 19.36
C ARG A 314 -2.14 21.99 20.09
N CYS A 315 -3.11 22.67 20.71
CA CYS A 315 -2.82 23.76 21.64
C CYS A 315 -2.09 23.12 22.83
N SER A 316 -0.77 22.98 22.73
CA SER A 316 0.08 22.49 23.82
C SER A 316 0.20 23.60 24.85
N TRP A 317 -0.61 23.52 25.90
CA TRP A 317 -0.54 24.44 27.02
C TRP A 317 0.66 24.09 27.91
N THR A 318 1.80 24.74 27.70
CA THR A 318 2.90 24.75 28.67
C THR A 318 2.60 25.78 29.76
N CYS A 319 1.85 25.36 30.78
CA CYS A 319 1.61 26.21 31.94
C CYS A 319 2.84 26.18 32.86
N SER A 320 3.73 27.18 32.75
CA SER A 320 4.84 27.38 33.69
C SER A 320 4.39 28.30 34.84
N ALA A 321 3.64 27.75 35.79
CA ALA A 321 3.27 28.48 37.00
C ALA A 321 4.42 28.38 38.02
N SER A 322 5.14 29.48 38.26
CA SER A 322 6.01 29.62 39.44
C SER A 322 5.21 30.26 40.57
N GLY A 323 4.44 29.44 41.30
CA GLY A 323 3.70 29.86 42.49
C GLY A 323 2.24 29.41 42.53
N GLN A 324 1.71 29.25 43.75
CA GLN A 324 0.30 28.93 44.05
C GLN A 324 -0.59 30.16 43.86
N ASP A 325 -0.71 30.65 42.62
CA ASP A 325 -1.63 31.74 42.30
C ASP A 325 -2.76 31.27 41.38
N MET A 326 -3.85 32.05 41.35
CA MET A 326 -5.12 31.80 40.64
C MET A 326 -4.99 31.29 39.18
N LEU A 327 -3.85 31.58 38.53
CA LEU A 327 -3.48 31.09 37.21
C LEU A 327 -3.24 29.56 37.16
N SER A 328 -2.72 28.96 38.24
CA SER A 328 -2.57 27.51 38.34
C SER A 328 -3.93 26.81 38.39
N TRP A 329 -4.91 27.40 39.05
CA TRP A 329 -6.28 26.88 39.12
C TRP A 329 -7.02 27.01 37.78
N LEU A 330 -6.87 28.15 37.09
CA LEU A 330 -7.42 28.33 35.74
C LEU A 330 -6.81 27.34 34.72
N CYS A 331 -5.49 27.10 34.78
CA CYS A 331 -4.84 26.08 33.95
C CYS A 331 -5.38 24.67 34.19
N GLN A 332 -5.80 24.36 35.42
CA GLN A 332 -6.35 23.05 35.76
C GLN A 332 -7.80 22.88 35.30
N ILE A 333 -8.59 23.97 35.27
CA ILE A 333 -9.95 23.96 34.72
C ILE A 333 -9.92 23.77 33.20
N ILE A 334 -9.06 24.52 32.49
CA ILE A 334 -8.98 24.45 31.02
C ILE A 334 -8.52 23.06 30.55
N LYS A 335 -7.65 22.38 31.31
CA LYS A 335 -7.23 21.00 30.99
C LYS A 335 -8.35 19.95 31.13
N ASN A 336 -9.39 20.22 31.90
CA ASN A 336 -10.43 19.24 32.22
C ASN A 336 -11.70 19.38 31.37
N ASP A 337 -11.78 20.39 30.51
CA ASP A 337 -12.96 20.63 29.67
C ASP A 337 -12.65 20.31 28.19
N ALA A 338 -12.68 19.01 27.86
CA ALA A 338 -12.33 18.46 26.55
C ALA A 338 -13.35 18.84 25.43
N LYS A 339 -14.43 19.55 25.75
CA LYS A 339 -15.53 19.83 24.80
C LYS A 339 -15.54 21.23 24.21
N THR A 340 -14.56 22.07 24.54
CA THR A 340 -14.55 23.43 24.00
C THR A 340 -13.62 23.51 22.81
N GLU A 341 -14.19 23.73 21.61
CA GLU A 341 -13.50 24.30 20.44
C GLU A 341 -12.98 25.70 20.82
N LEU A 342 -11.93 25.73 21.64
CA LEU A 342 -11.39 26.95 22.19
C LEU A 342 -10.40 27.49 21.16
N ILE A 343 -10.86 28.51 20.43
CA ILE A 343 -10.02 29.50 19.74
C ILE A 343 -8.74 29.66 20.55
N CYS A 344 -7.59 29.31 19.96
CA CYS A 344 -6.28 29.40 20.59
C CYS A 344 -5.97 30.91 20.78
N VAL A 345 -6.56 31.54 21.81
CA VAL A 345 -6.33 32.94 22.15
C VAL A 345 -4.95 33.01 22.79
N HIS A 346 -4.03 33.65 22.08
CA HIS A 346 -2.70 33.99 22.58
C HIS A 346 -2.85 34.95 23.77
N LEU A 347 -3.05 34.42 24.98
CA LEU A 347 -3.00 35.21 26.22
C LEU A 347 -1.55 35.63 26.46
N ARG A 348 -1.14 36.74 25.85
CA ARG A 348 0.11 37.41 26.25
C ARG A 348 -0.02 37.79 27.71
N SER A 349 0.95 37.34 28.51
CA SER A 349 1.06 37.63 29.93
C SER A 349 0.81 39.13 30.22
N PHE A 350 -0.28 39.45 30.91
CA PHE A 350 -0.42 40.75 31.53
C PHE A 350 0.43 40.73 32.81
N ALA A 351 1.58 41.39 32.78
CA ALA A 351 2.32 41.68 33.99
C ALA A 351 1.46 42.63 34.85
N VAL A 352 0.84 42.11 35.91
CA VAL A 352 0.20 42.93 36.93
C VAL A 352 1.33 43.65 37.69
N LYS A 353 1.59 44.91 37.33
CA LYS A 353 2.40 45.79 38.18
C LYS A 353 1.63 46.01 39.48
N LYS A 354 2.23 45.59 40.60
CA LYS A 354 1.78 45.95 41.94
C LYS A 354 1.92 47.44 42.19
#